data_AF-A0A494W1A4-F1
#
_entry.id   AF-A0A494W1A4-F1
#
_cell.length_a   1.000
_cell.length_b   1.000
_cell.length_c   1.000
_cell.angle_alpha   90.00
_cell.angle_beta   90.00
_cell.angle_gamma   90.00
#
_symmetry.space_group_name_H-M   'P 1'
#
loop_
_entity.id
_entity.type
_entity.pdbx_description
1 polymer ?
#
loop_
_entity_poly.entity_id
_entity_poly.type
_entity_poly.pdbx_seq_one_letter_code
_entity_poly.pdbx_strand_id
1 'polypeptide(L)'
;MDCPHPKSKGAKRCKSCSAKFMATDPEIQRRRREGIARHHAKPGVKLEYRERMRKVMEKVKADPALMEKRREHGRWLHANVLTRPDVVEKTLAPETREKRAATLSATRMRDIPGAYRDEYRRLVASKKATAAEAKAIILEQFKRDIAA
;
A
#
# COMPACT_ATOMS: atom_id res chain seq x y z
N MET A 1 26.85 13.25 16.02
CA MET A 1 26.31 13.30 14.65
C MET A 1 26.46 14.73 14.13
N ASP A 2 27.68 15.09 13.73
CA ASP A 2 27.95 16.38 13.11
C ASP A 2 27.63 16.30 11.63
N CYS A 3 26.39 16.65 11.31
CA CYS A 3 25.97 16.82 9.94
C CYS A 3 26.59 18.13 9.40
N PRO A 4 27.32 18.09 8.26
CA PRO A 4 28.01 19.28 7.70
C PRO A 4 27.05 20.31 7.07
N HIS A 5 25.74 20.03 7.05
CA HIS A 5 24.76 20.90 6.42
C HIS A 5 24.31 22.03 7.37
N PRO A 6 24.03 23.23 6.84
CA PRO A 6 23.61 24.37 7.64
C PRO A 6 22.34 24.05 8.43
N LYS A 7 22.35 24.42 9.72
CA LYS A 7 21.22 24.28 10.65
C LYS A 7 20.57 25.65 10.81
N SER A 8 19.24 25.70 10.83
CA SER A 8 18.54 26.92 11.25
C SER A 8 18.80 27.18 12.75
N LYS A 9 18.74 28.45 13.17
CA LYS A 9 19.00 28.86 14.56
C LYS A 9 18.09 28.09 15.52
N GLY A 10 18.68 27.41 16.52
CA GLY A 10 17.97 26.61 17.52
C GLY A 10 17.55 25.20 17.07
N ALA A 11 17.81 24.80 15.82
CA ALA A 11 17.44 23.47 15.35
C ALA A 11 18.48 22.40 15.78
N LYS A 12 17.99 21.32 16.40
CA LYS A 12 18.82 20.17 16.78
C LYS A 12 19.41 19.40 15.59
N ARG A 13 18.80 19.53 14.40
CA ARG A 13 19.18 18.83 13.16
C ARG A 13 19.04 19.77 11.97
N CYS A 14 19.84 19.57 10.92
CA CYS A 14 19.61 20.24 9.64
C CYS A 14 18.30 19.73 8.99
N LYS A 15 17.81 20.42 7.95
CA LYS A 15 16.54 20.08 7.28
C LYS A 15 16.50 18.63 6.79
N SER A 16 17.57 18.15 6.16
CA SER A 16 17.64 16.79 5.61
C SER A 16 17.67 15.73 6.72
N CYS A 17 18.46 15.92 7.77
CA CYS A 17 18.49 15.03 8.92
C CYS A 17 17.18 15.03 9.71
N SER A 18 16.50 16.18 9.81
CA SER A 18 15.18 16.27 10.43
C SER A 18 14.13 15.50 9.62
N ALA A 19 14.13 15.66 8.29
CA ALA A 19 13.23 14.92 7.41
C ALA A 19 13.48 13.40 7.50
N LYS A 20 14.75 12.97 7.50
CA LYS A 20 15.11 11.55 7.71
C LYS A 20 14.61 11.05 9.06
N PHE A 21 14.87 11.80 10.13
CA PHE A 21 14.42 11.45 11.48
C PHE A 21 12.91 11.28 11.54
N MET A 22 12.12 12.23 11.03
CA MET A 22 10.67 12.11 11.00
C MET A 22 10.17 10.95 10.12
N ALA A 23 10.91 10.60 9.06
CA ALA A 23 10.56 9.49 8.18
C ALA A 23 10.87 8.12 8.80
N THR A 24 11.92 8.00 9.61
CA THR A 24 12.39 6.71 10.14
C THR A 24 12.00 6.44 11.60
N ASP A 25 11.68 7.47 12.38
CA ASP A 25 11.30 7.32 13.78
C ASP A 25 9.97 6.56 13.93
N PRO A 26 9.95 5.37 14.58
CA PRO A 26 8.75 4.54 14.66
C PRO A 26 7.59 5.20 15.40
N GLU A 27 7.89 6.01 16.41
CA GLU A 27 6.89 6.67 17.26
C GLU A 27 6.18 7.81 16.50
N ILE A 28 6.94 8.59 15.72
CA ILE A 28 6.37 9.60 14.82
C ILE A 28 5.51 8.92 13.74
N GLN A 29 5.97 7.82 13.16
CA GLN A 29 5.21 7.07 12.16
C GLN A 29 3.91 6.49 12.73
N ARG A 30 3.94 5.96 13.96
CA ARG A 30 2.76 5.45 14.67
C ARG A 30 1.71 6.57 14.85
N ARG A 31 2.10 7.68 15.48
CA ARG A 31 1.21 8.83 15.71
C ARG A 31 0.62 9.38 14.41
N ARG A 32 1.41 9.41 13.33
CA ARG A 32 0.94 9.84 12.00
C ARG A 32 -0.13 8.90 11.45
N ARG A 33 0.07 7.58 11.53
CA ARG A 33 -0.89 6.57 11.08
C ARG A 33 -2.19 6.64 11.90
N GLU A 34 -2.10 6.81 13.21
CA GLU A 34 -3.25 6.98 14.09
C GLU A 34 -4.06 8.23 13.74
N GLY A 35 -3.38 9.36 13.46
CA GLY A 35 -4.04 10.59 13.01
C GLY A 35 -4.80 10.41 11.69
N ILE A 36 -4.18 9.74 10.71
CA ILE A 36 -4.81 9.41 9.43
C ILE A 36 -6.01 8.49 9.64
N ALA A 37 -5.87 7.44 10.45
CA ALA A 37 -6.95 6.51 10.75
C ALA A 37 -8.14 7.22 11.41
N ARG A 38 -7.87 8.08 12.39
CA ARG A 38 -8.90 8.89 13.07
C ARG A 38 -9.63 9.82 12.12
N HIS A 39 -8.92 10.47 11.20
CA HIS A 39 -9.54 11.33 10.20
C HIS A 39 -10.45 10.54 9.26
N HIS A 40 -10.00 9.39 8.76
CA HIS A 40 -10.81 8.54 7.87
C HIS A 40 -11.92 7.75 8.57
N ALA A 41 -11.93 7.68 9.90
CA ALA A 41 -13.02 7.08 10.68
C ALA A 41 -14.25 8.01 10.78
N LYS A 42 -14.08 9.31 10.53
CA LYS A 42 -15.20 10.27 10.51
C LYS A 42 -16.19 9.92 9.38
N PRO A 43 -17.50 10.05 9.61
CA PRO A 43 -18.50 9.80 8.59
C PRO A 43 -18.30 10.74 7.39
N GLY A 44 -18.56 10.27 6.17
CA GLY A 44 -18.46 11.07 4.94
C GLY A 44 -17.04 11.27 4.38
N VAL A 45 -16.01 11.37 5.21
CA VAL A 45 -14.62 11.72 4.79
C VAL A 45 -14.07 10.79 3.71
N LYS A 46 -14.31 9.49 3.80
CA LYS A 46 -13.84 8.53 2.77
C LYS A 46 -14.55 8.72 1.43
N LEU A 47 -15.84 9.07 1.44
CA LEU A 47 -16.62 9.30 0.23
C LEU A 47 -16.20 10.61 -0.44
N GLU A 48 -16.07 11.69 0.33
CA GLU A 48 -15.58 12.98 -0.16
C GLU A 48 -14.17 12.86 -0.76
N TYR A 49 -13.28 12.13 -0.07
CA TYR A 49 -11.93 11.87 -0.57
C TYR A 49 -11.97 11.15 -1.93
N ARG A 50 -12.81 10.12 -2.06
CA ARG A 50 -12.97 9.36 -3.31
C ARG A 50 -13.51 10.24 -4.44
N GLU A 51 -14.51 11.07 -4.16
CA GLU A 51 -15.09 11.97 -5.15
C GLU A 51 -14.07 13.03 -5.59
N ARG A 52 -13.33 13.63 -4.65
CA ARG A 52 -12.27 14.59 -4.94
C ARG A 52 -11.20 13.97 -5.85
N MET A 53 -10.76 12.75 -5.55
CA MET A 53 -9.78 12.05 -6.40
C MET A 53 -10.35 11.73 -7.79
N ARG A 54 -11.63 11.37 -7.89
CA ARG A 54 -12.30 11.18 -9.19
C ARG A 54 -12.24 12.47 -10.03
N LYS A 55 -12.65 13.61 -9.45
CA LYS A 55 -12.64 14.93 -10.12
C LYS A 55 -11.23 15.34 -10.57
N VAL A 56 -10.21 15.09 -9.74
CA VAL A 56 -8.81 15.34 -10.12
C VAL A 56 -8.42 14.50 -11.33
N MET A 57 -8.74 13.20 -11.33
CA MET A 57 -8.40 12.31 -12.44
C MET A 57 -9.19 12.61 -13.71
N GLU A 58 -10.44 13.06 -13.60
CA GLU A 58 -11.23 13.56 -14.74
C GLU A 58 -10.54 14.78 -15.39
N LYS A 59 -10.10 15.75 -14.59
CA LYS A 59 -9.33 16.91 -15.08
C LYS A 59 -8.03 16.49 -15.77
N VAL A 60 -7.28 15.58 -15.16
CA VAL A 60 -6.04 15.07 -15.76
C VAL A 60 -6.32 14.39 -17.09
N LYS A 61 -7.40 13.59 -17.21
CA LYS A 61 -7.75 12.91 -18.46
C LYS A 61 -8.24 13.86 -19.55
N ALA A 62 -8.94 14.92 -19.17
CA ALA A 62 -9.49 15.91 -20.10
C ALA A 62 -8.40 16.81 -20.71
N ASP A 63 -7.23 16.91 -20.07
CA ASP A 63 -6.09 17.69 -20.55
C ASP A 63 -5.01 16.77 -21.18
N PRO A 64 -4.85 16.80 -22.51
CA PRO A 64 -3.84 15.99 -23.20
C PRO A 64 -2.41 16.28 -22.74
N ALA A 65 -2.07 17.52 -22.37
CA ALA A 65 -0.73 17.88 -21.94
C ALA A 65 -0.41 17.30 -20.56
N LEU A 66 -1.39 17.26 -19.64
CA LEU A 66 -1.22 16.57 -18.35
C LEU A 66 -1.12 15.06 -18.50
N MET A 67 -1.87 14.47 -19.44
CA MET A 67 -1.74 13.05 -19.76
C MET A 67 -0.37 12.72 -20.32
N GLU A 68 0.18 13.55 -21.20
CA GLU A 68 1.51 13.32 -21.76
C GLU A 68 2.60 13.51 -20.69
N LYS A 69 2.54 14.55 -19.86
CA LYS A 69 3.44 14.70 -18.71
C LYS A 69 3.41 13.49 -17.77
N ARG A 70 2.24 12.90 -17.55
CA ARG A 70 2.10 11.68 -16.74
C ARG A 70 2.77 10.48 -17.41
N ARG A 71 2.65 10.35 -18.73
CA ARG A 71 3.33 9.28 -19.50
C ARG A 71 4.84 9.47 -19.51
N GLU A 72 5.32 10.70 -19.74
CA GLU A 72 6.73 11.08 -19.66
C GLU A 72 7.32 10.74 -18.30
N HIS A 73 6.61 11.10 -17.22
CA HIS A 73 7.04 10.74 -15.88
C HIS A 73 7.09 9.22 -15.68
N GLY A 74 6.14 8.47 -16.23
CA GLY A 74 6.18 7.00 -16.24
C GLY A 74 7.40 6.44 -16.97
N ARG A 75 7.73 6.97 -18.16
CA ARG A 75 8.94 6.60 -18.92
C ARG A 75 10.21 6.94 -18.14
N TRP A 76 10.25 8.12 -17.53
CA TRP A 76 11.37 8.56 -16.69
C TRP A 76 11.57 7.65 -15.46
N LEU A 77 10.48 7.30 -14.75
CA LEU A 77 10.53 6.40 -13.61
C LEU A 77 11.07 5.03 -13.99
N HIS A 78 10.61 4.49 -15.12
CA HIS A 78 11.12 3.22 -15.62
C HIS A 78 12.64 3.32 -15.88
N ALA A 79 13.08 4.31 -16.65
CA ALA A 79 14.47 4.44 -17.08
C ALA A 79 15.45 4.80 -15.94
N ASN A 80 15.01 5.56 -14.93
CA ASN A 80 15.91 6.16 -13.93
C ASN A 80 15.76 5.58 -12.53
N VAL A 81 14.63 4.92 -12.22
CA VAL A 81 14.35 4.44 -10.87
C VAL A 81 14.16 2.94 -10.84
N LEU A 82 13.24 2.41 -11.65
CA LEU A 82 12.86 1.00 -11.60
C LEU A 82 13.93 0.06 -12.18
N THR A 83 14.78 0.56 -13.09
CA THR A 83 15.91 -0.17 -13.69
C THR A 83 17.20 -0.09 -12.87
N ARG A 84 17.23 0.69 -11.79
CA ARG A 84 18.46 0.83 -11.00
C ARG A 84 18.85 -0.50 -10.36
N PRO A 85 20.15 -0.89 -10.36
CA PRO A 85 20.60 -2.17 -9.84
C PRO A 85 20.12 -2.44 -8.40
N ASP A 86 20.18 -1.44 -7.51
CA ASP A 86 19.76 -1.56 -6.12
C ASP A 86 18.26 -1.86 -5.96
N VAL A 87 17.42 -1.26 -6.82
CA VAL A 87 15.97 -1.47 -6.82
C VAL A 87 15.62 -2.83 -7.41
N VAL A 88 16.27 -3.20 -8.51
CA VAL A 88 16.07 -4.48 -9.20
C VAL A 88 16.48 -5.64 -8.29
N GLU A 89 17.67 -5.59 -7.69
CA GLU A 89 18.17 -6.62 -6.77
C GLU A 89 17.20 -6.82 -5.59
N LYS A 90 16.80 -5.73 -4.94
CA LYS A 90 15.82 -5.79 -3.85
C LYS A 90 14.48 -6.38 -4.27
N THR A 91 14.02 -6.06 -5.48
CA THR A 91 12.74 -6.54 -6.02
C THR A 91 12.80 -8.02 -6.39
N LEU A 92 13.94 -8.47 -6.92
CA LEU A 92 14.17 -9.86 -7.32
C LEU A 92 14.67 -10.76 -6.18
N ALA A 93 15.09 -10.18 -5.05
CA ALA A 93 15.52 -10.91 -3.87
C ALA A 93 14.49 -11.98 -3.46
N PRO A 94 14.94 -13.20 -3.10
CA PRO A 94 14.06 -14.33 -2.81
C PRO A 94 13.05 -14.00 -1.72
N GLU A 95 13.49 -13.36 -0.62
CA GLU A 95 12.57 -12.94 0.46
C GLU A 95 11.45 -12.00 -0.01
N THR A 96 11.77 -11.04 -0.87
CA THR A 96 10.78 -10.09 -1.40
C THR A 96 9.78 -10.82 -2.31
N ARG A 97 10.28 -11.75 -3.13
CA ARG A 97 9.45 -12.58 -4.01
C ARG A 97 8.55 -13.52 -3.22
N GLU A 98 9.05 -14.16 -2.17
CA GLU A 98 8.28 -15.03 -1.28
C GLU A 98 7.19 -14.25 -0.54
N LYS A 99 7.53 -13.11 0.06
CA LYS A 99 6.55 -12.23 0.72
C LYS A 99 5.44 -11.80 -0.25
N ARG A 100 5.81 -11.46 -1.50
CA ARG A 100 4.84 -11.14 -2.56
C ARG A 100 4.00 -12.36 -2.94
N ALA A 101 4.61 -13.53 -3.12
CA ALA A 101 3.93 -14.77 -3.47
C ALA A 101 2.92 -15.17 -2.38
N ALA A 102 3.30 -15.10 -1.10
CA ALA A 102 2.43 -15.35 0.04
C ALA A 102 1.25 -14.37 0.08
N THR A 103 1.49 -13.09 -0.19
CA THR A 103 0.41 -12.08 -0.26
C THR A 103 -0.55 -12.38 -1.41
N LEU A 104 -0.02 -12.73 -2.59
CA LEU A 104 -0.84 -13.07 -3.76
C LEU A 104 -1.62 -14.36 -3.54
N SER A 105 -1.03 -15.39 -2.95
CA SER A 105 -1.72 -16.65 -2.67
C SER A 105 -2.82 -16.47 -1.63
N ALA A 106 -2.62 -15.61 -0.61
CA ALA A 106 -3.63 -15.30 0.39
C ALA A 106 -4.81 -14.50 -0.18
N THR A 107 -4.55 -13.55 -1.09
CA THR A 107 -5.57 -12.62 -1.60
C THR A 107 -6.28 -13.11 -2.86
N ARG A 108 -5.64 -13.98 -3.66
CA ARG A 108 -6.26 -14.54 -4.87
C ARG A 108 -7.19 -15.69 -4.50
N MET A 109 -8.43 -15.57 -4.95
CA MET A 109 -9.49 -16.57 -4.79
C MET A 109 -9.44 -17.69 -5.86
N ARG A 110 -8.31 -17.88 -6.54
CA ARG A 110 -8.18 -18.90 -7.61
C ARG A 110 -8.44 -20.31 -7.07
N ASP A 111 -7.91 -20.59 -5.89
CA ASP A 111 -7.97 -21.91 -5.25
C ASP A 111 -9.24 -22.09 -4.41
N ILE A 112 -10.09 -21.06 -4.31
CA ILE A 112 -11.36 -21.12 -3.59
C ILE A 112 -12.46 -21.55 -4.56
N PRO A 113 -13.20 -22.66 -4.28
CA PRO A 113 -14.32 -23.10 -5.09
C PRO A 113 -15.37 -22.00 -5.22
N GLY A 114 -16.02 -21.91 -6.39
CA GLY A 114 -16.93 -20.80 -6.72
C GLY A 114 -17.99 -20.52 -5.65
N ALA A 115 -18.60 -21.58 -5.11
CA ALA A 115 -19.66 -21.50 -4.09
C ALA A 115 -19.23 -20.84 -2.77
N TYR A 116 -17.94 -20.86 -2.42
CA TYR A 116 -17.44 -20.34 -1.14
C TYR A 116 -16.79 -18.96 -1.26
N ARG A 117 -16.72 -18.38 -2.46
CA ARG A 117 -16.05 -17.08 -2.68
C ARG A 117 -16.77 -15.93 -1.98
N ASP A 118 -18.09 -15.98 -1.87
CA ASP A 118 -18.86 -14.94 -1.20
C ASP A 118 -18.67 -14.99 0.32
N GLU A 119 -18.57 -16.18 0.90
CA GLU A 119 -18.26 -16.33 2.32
C GLU A 119 -16.82 -15.87 2.63
N TYR A 120 -15.84 -16.17 1.76
CA TYR A 120 -14.50 -15.59 1.86
C TYR A 120 -14.52 -14.05 1.91
N ARG A 121 -15.26 -13.42 0.97
CA ARG A 121 -15.39 -11.95 0.92
C ARG A 121 -16.03 -11.42 2.20
N ARG A 122 -17.05 -12.11 2.71
CA ARG A 122 -17.69 -11.77 3.98
C ARG A 122 -16.70 -11.84 5.14
N LEU A 123 -15.95 -12.94 5.30
CA LEU A 123 -14.96 -13.10 6.38
C LEU A 123 -13.91 -11.98 6.39
N VAL A 124 -13.38 -11.60 5.23
CA VAL A 124 -12.41 -10.52 5.10
C VAL A 124 -13.04 -9.15 5.41
N ALA A 125 -14.25 -8.89 4.92
CA ALA A 125 -14.89 -7.58 5.05
C ALA A 125 -15.52 -7.33 6.43
N SER A 126 -16.19 -8.32 7.02
CA SER A 126 -16.98 -8.15 8.24
C SER A 126 -16.26 -8.60 9.51
N LYS A 127 -15.51 -9.71 9.46
CA LYS A 127 -14.86 -10.29 10.64
C LYS A 127 -13.42 -9.83 10.84
N LYS A 128 -12.91 -8.93 9.99
CA LYS A 128 -11.51 -8.44 9.98
C LYS A 128 -10.47 -9.57 9.99
N ALA A 129 -10.84 -10.77 9.53
CA ALA A 129 -9.90 -11.85 9.35
C ALA A 129 -8.89 -11.46 8.27
N THR A 130 -7.64 -11.86 8.44
CA THR A 130 -6.66 -11.69 7.37
C THR A 130 -7.06 -12.55 6.17
N ALA A 131 -6.63 -12.14 4.97
CA ALA A 131 -6.92 -12.90 3.75
C ALA A 131 -6.44 -14.35 3.82
N ALA A 132 -5.33 -14.60 4.54
CA ALA A 132 -4.79 -15.94 4.75
C ALA A 132 -5.69 -16.78 5.67
N GLU A 133 -6.11 -16.23 6.81
CA GLU A 133 -7.02 -16.92 7.75
C GLU A 133 -8.37 -17.21 7.11
N ALA A 134 -8.97 -16.23 6.43
CA ALA A 134 -10.25 -16.41 5.74
C ALA A 134 -10.17 -17.53 4.69
N LYS A 135 -9.04 -17.64 3.97
CA LYS A 135 -8.83 -18.70 2.97
C LYS A 135 -8.66 -20.07 3.63
N ALA A 136 -7.94 -20.15 4.75
CA ALA A 136 -7.76 -21.39 5.50
C ALA A 136 -9.10 -21.94 6.01
N ILE A 137 -9.93 -21.09 6.61
CA ILE A 137 -11.27 -21.44 7.11
C ILE A 137 -12.14 -22.01 5.98
N ILE A 138 -12.15 -21.35 4.82
CA ILE A 138 -12.98 -21.79 3.69
C ILE A 138 -12.49 -23.12 3.10
N LEU A 139 -11.17 -23.30 2.95
CA LEU A 139 -10.63 -24.56 2.44
C LEU A 139 -10.85 -25.72 3.42
N GLU A 140 -10.81 -25.44 4.72
CA GLU A 140 -11.15 -26.43 5.75
C GLU A 140 -12.63 -26.80 5.70
N GLN A 141 -13.53 -25.81 5.60
CA GLN A 141 -14.96 -26.03 5.44
C GLN A 141 -15.25 -26.87 4.18
N PHE A 142 -14.64 -26.51 3.05
CA PHE A 142 -14.79 -27.25 1.79
C PHE A 142 -14.32 -28.71 1.90
N LYS A 143 -13.21 -28.96 2.60
CA LYS A 143 -12.74 -30.33 2.85
C LYS A 143 -13.73 -31.13 3.69
N ARG A 144 -14.34 -30.52 4.69
CA ARG A 144 -15.37 -31.16 5.53
C ARG A 144 -16.62 -31.47 4.70
N ASP A 145 -17.03 -30.55 3.83
CA ASP A 145 -18.22 -30.71 2.99
C ASP A 145 -18.03 -31.74 1.86
N ILE A 146 -16.79 -32.00 1.40
CA ILE A 146 -16.49 -33.10 0.47
C ILE A 146 -16.40 -34.46 1.18
N ALA A 147 -15.97 -34.46 2.44
CA ALA A 147 -15.78 -35.68 3.22
C ALA A 147 -17.07 -36.21 3.88
N ALA A 148 -18.15 -35.42 3.86
CA ALA A 148 -19.48 -35.75 4.37
C ALA A 148 -20.40 -36.23 3.23
#